data_AF-A0A924ZGP4-F1
#
_entry.id   AF-A0A924ZGP4-F1
#
_cell.length_a   1.000
_cell.length_b   1.000
_cell.length_c   1.000
_cell.angle_alpha   90.00
_cell.angle_beta   90.00
_cell.angle_gamma   90.00
#
_symmetry.space_group_name_H-M   'P 1'
#
loop_
_entity.id
_entity.type
_entity.pdbx_description
1 polymer ?
#
loop_
_entity_poly.entity_id
_entity_poly.type
_entity_poly.pdbx_seq_one_letter_code
_entity_poly.pdbx_strand_id
1 'polypeptide(L)'
;MTLWNKEEPPKSVLRFYATMAKAAQAAGGDWARSLFVSESYLSTTTVLYKKGGFTNADLAALRQHTADLSFDEVYSPGFGFDPASAKGIMDQYQASIFGDGSTVDSPTGDAPAPVDGTTGPAASGDGASDGISDAPSDGTETAVPSNTLARLVWQGLVNGGAADVTRDYVFVVQPLTDDRPYFAGYIRPADLPRTLDRLDTVQDDWGYLLLWATLAVACLAAALLVLPPMVLGGRAGIGRGNLAVIVYFGCLGLGYFTVEVGLISWFTRALTNPTIAASIVLSGMLVFSGLGSWVA
;
A
#
# COMPACT_ATOMS: atom_id res chain seq x y z
N MET A 1 1.51 3.92 17.70
CA MET A 1 1.76 4.63 16.43
C MET A 1 0.45 4.71 15.67
N THR A 2 0.13 5.87 15.11
CA THR A 2 -1.16 6.14 14.47
C THR A 2 -0.92 6.58 13.04
N LEU A 3 -1.70 6.04 12.10
CA LEU A 3 -1.68 6.40 10.68
C LEU A 3 -3.08 6.86 10.28
N TRP A 4 -3.16 7.87 9.42
CA TRP A 4 -4.42 8.26 8.78
C TRP A 4 -4.88 7.15 7.82
N ASN A 5 -6.13 6.73 7.97
CA ASN A 5 -6.75 5.71 7.14
C ASN A 5 -7.91 6.34 6.36
N LYS A 6 -7.63 6.95 5.21
CA LYS A 6 -8.67 7.56 4.36
C LYS A 6 -8.95 6.77 3.09
N GLU A 7 -8.37 5.58 2.97
CA GLU A 7 -8.37 4.81 1.73
C GLU A 7 -9.41 3.69 1.82
N GLU A 8 -10.39 3.71 0.91
CA GLU A 8 -11.27 2.58 0.64
C GLU A 8 -11.03 2.14 -0.81
N PRO A 9 -10.35 1.00 -1.04
CA PRO A 9 -9.84 0.03 -0.06
C PRO A 9 -8.53 0.44 0.64
N PRO A 10 -8.23 -0.11 1.84
CA PRO A 10 -7.05 0.27 2.62
C PRO A 10 -5.75 -0.24 1.99
N LYS A 11 -4.90 0.66 1.46
CA LYS A 11 -3.62 0.28 0.81
C LYS A 11 -2.44 0.47 1.75
N SER A 12 -2.31 1.67 2.30
CA SER A 12 -1.19 2.10 3.15
C SER A 12 -1.24 1.49 4.55
N VAL A 13 -2.44 1.32 5.09
CA VAL A 13 -2.69 0.75 6.42
C VAL A 13 -2.21 -0.69 6.55
N LEU A 14 -2.41 -1.51 5.51
CA LEU A 14 -1.98 -2.90 5.55
C LEU A 14 -0.45 -3.01 5.55
N ARG A 15 0.24 -2.17 4.78
CA ARG A 15 1.72 -2.06 4.84
C ARG A 15 2.19 -1.64 6.22
N PHE A 16 1.49 -0.69 6.85
CA PHE A 16 1.78 -0.25 8.20
C PHE A 16 1.62 -1.41 9.21
N TYR A 17 0.55 -2.21 9.12
CA TYR A 17 0.38 -3.41 9.96
C TYR A 17 1.51 -4.42 9.77
N ALA A 18 1.87 -4.75 8.52
CA ALA A 18 2.98 -5.66 8.23
C ALA A 18 4.31 -5.14 8.80
N THR A 19 4.54 -3.83 8.72
CA THR A 19 5.74 -3.17 9.26
C THR A 19 5.78 -3.24 10.78
N MET A 20 4.67 -2.95 11.46
CA MET A 20 4.56 -3.02 12.92
C MET A 20 4.75 -4.45 13.42
N ALA A 21 4.16 -5.44 12.73
CA ALA A 21 4.35 -6.86 13.05
C ALA A 21 5.82 -7.28 12.89
N LYS A 22 6.48 -6.92 11.79
CA LYS A 22 7.90 -7.23 11.57
C LYS A 22 8.81 -6.55 12.61
N ALA A 23 8.53 -5.30 12.97
CA ALA A 23 9.26 -4.59 14.01
C ALA A 23 9.08 -5.25 15.39
N ALA A 24 7.85 -5.68 15.72
CA ALA A 24 7.57 -6.39 16.96
C ALA A 24 8.26 -7.77 17.00
N GLN A 25 8.30 -8.49 15.89
CA GLN A 25 9.05 -9.75 15.76
C GLN A 25 10.56 -9.54 15.98
N ALA A 26 11.13 -8.48 15.40
CA ALA A 26 12.55 -8.14 15.57
C ALA A 26 12.91 -7.75 17.02
N ALA A 27 11.95 -7.23 17.79
CA ALA A 27 12.12 -6.95 19.21
C ALA A 27 12.18 -8.22 20.09
N GLY A 28 11.79 -9.38 19.54
CA GLY A 28 11.82 -10.68 20.22
C GLY A 28 10.70 -10.89 21.25
N GLY A 29 10.68 -12.08 21.85
CA GLY A 29 9.66 -12.49 22.83
C GLY A 29 8.32 -12.88 22.20
N ASP A 30 7.28 -12.96 23.02
CA ASP A 30 5.89 -13.14 22.55
C ASP A 30 5.35 -11.81 22.00
N TRP A 31 5.76 -11.53 20.77
CA TRP A 31 5.44 -10.28 20.07
C TRP A 31 3.94 -10.13 19.81
N ALA A 32 3.21 -11.25 19.62
CA ALA A 32 1.77 -11.27 19.41
C ALA A 32 1.03 -10.76 20.66
N ARG A 33 1.47 -11.16 21.86
CA ARG A 33 0.94 -10.59 23.13
C ARG A 33 1.28 -9.11 23.34
N SER A 34 2.22 -8.57 22.59
CA SER A 34 2.76 -7.22 22.78
C SER A 34 2.08 -6.16 21.92
N LEU A 35 1.06 -6.53 21.14
CA LEU A 35 0.36 -5.64 20.21
C LEU A 35 -1.12 -5.49 20.55
N PHE A 36 -1.64 -4.28 20.38
CA PHE A 36 -3.08 -3.97 20.40
C PHE A 36 -3.37 -3.00 19.26
N VAL A 37 -4.43 -3.26 18.48
CA VAL A 37 -4.73 -2.52 17.26
C VAL A 37 -6.19 -2.14 17.25
N SER A 38 -6.44 -0.85 17.05
CA SER A 38 -7.77 -0.30 16.88
C SER A 38 -7.82 0.63 15.66
N GLU A 39 -9.00 0.76 15.10
CA GLU A 39 -9.24 1.54 13.90
C GLU A 39 -10.55 2.33 14.02
N SER A 40 -10.57 3.51 13.44
CA SER A 40 -11.76 4.32 13.23
C SER A 40 -12.03 4.37 11.73
N TYR A 41 -13.26 4.05 11.33
CA TYR A 41 -13.67 3.96 9.93
C TYR A 41 -13.32 5.25 9.16
N LEU A 42 -12.60 5.07 8.05
CA LEU A 42 -12.11 6.14 7.16
C LEU A 42 -11.44 7.34 7.86
N SER A 43 -10.84 7.10 9.04
CA SER A 43 -10.20 8.14 9.82
C SER A 43 -8.75 7.76 10.16
N THR A 44 -8.56 6.82 11.07
CA THR A 44 -7.22 6.50 11.60
C THR A 44 -7.13 5.05 12.05
N THR A 45 -5.93 4.49 11.96
CA THR A 45 -5.58 3.24 12.62
C THR A 45 -4.49 3.49 13.65
N THR A 46 -4.58 2.83 14.81
CA THR A 46 -3.61 2.93 15.90
C THR A 46 -3.11 1.55 16.29
N VAL A 47 -1.79 1.35 16.21
CA VAL A 47 -1.09 0.16 16.70
C VAL A 47 -0.30 0.52 17.95
N LEU A 48 -0.66 -0.09 19.07
CA LEU A 48 0.05 0.03 20.34
C LEU A 48 0.99 -1.16 20.52
N TYR A 49 2.20 -0.88 21.00
CA TYR A 49 3.18 -1.88 21.37
C TYR A 49 3.56 -1.72 22.84
N LYS A 50 3.46 -2.80 23.63
CA LYS A 50 3.88 -2.85 25.04
C LYS A 50 4.92 -3.95 25.23
N LYS A 51 6.14 -3.55 25.61
CA LYS A 51 7.21 -4.49 25.93
C LYS A 51 6.79 -5.38 27.11
N GLY A 52 6.89 -6.70 26.96
CA GLY A 52 6.45 -7.67 27.98
C GLY A 52 4.98 -8.07 27.88
N GLY A 53 4.25 -7.58 26.87
CA GLY A 53 2.88 -7.97 26.60
C GLY A 53 1.83 -7.15 27.33
N PHE A 54 0.60 -7.21 26.82
CA PHE A 54 -0.58 -6.71 27.52
C PHE A 54 -1.13 -7.74 28.51
N THR A 55 -1.51 -7.25 29.69
CA THR A 55 -2.25 -8.04 30.69
C THR A 55 -3.75 -7.99 30.39
N ASN A 56 -4.53 -8.92 30.95
CA ASN A 56 -5.99 -8.90 30.77
C ASN A 56 -6.63 -7.60 31.30
N ALA A 57 -6.06 -7.00 32.36
CA ALA A 57 -6.51 -5.71 32.89
C ALA A 57 -6.22 -4.57 31.91
N ASP A 58 -5.03 -4.55 31.29
CA ASP A 58 -4.70 -3.57 30.24
C ASP A 58 -5.66 -3.69 29.06
N LEU A 59 -5.93 -4.93 28.61
CA LEU A 59 -6.83 -5.18 27.48
C LEU A 59 -8.26 -4.76 27.78
N ALA A 60 -8.76 -5.01 28.99
CA ALA A 60 -10.09 -4.55 29.40
C ALA A 60 -10.20 -3.02 29.38
N ALA A 61 -9.19 -2.32 29.92
CA ALA A 61 -9.16 -0.87 29.91
C ALA A 61 -9.06 -0.29 28.49
N LEU A 62 -8.23 -0.90 27.63
CA LEU A 62 -8.11 -0.49 26.23
C LEU A 62 -9.41 -0.70 25.46
N ARG A 63 -10.09 -1.84 25.65
CA ARG A 63 -11.38 -2.12 25.01
C ARG A 63 -12.46 -1.14 25.43
N GLN A 64 -12.53 -0.82 26.72
CA GLN A 64 -13.45 0.19 27.21
C GLN A 64 -13.15 1.55 26.56
N HIS A 65 -11.89 1.97 26.55
CA HIS A 65 -11.50 3.24 25.95
C HIS A 65 -11.77 3.32 24.45
N THR A 66 -11.51 2.24 23.70
CA THR A 66 -11.83 2.19 22.27
C THR A 66 -13.33 2.20 22.02
N ALA A 67 -14.12 1.52 22.87
CA ALA A 67 -15.58 1.55 22.78
C ALA A 67 -16.13 2.96 23.04
N ASP A 68 -15.61 3.68 24.05
CA ASP A 68 -16.00 5.06 24.36
C ASP A 68 -15.71 6.02 23.20
N LEU A 69 -14.71 5.71 22.37
CA LEU A 69 -14.33 6.48 21.18
C LEU A 69 -15.01 5.98 19.90
N SER A 70 -15.85 4.95 19.96
CA SER A 70 -16.43 4.26 18.79
C SER A 70 -15.37 3.75 17.80
N PHE A 71 -14.24 3.25 18.33
CA PHE A 71 -13.18 2.64 17.54
C PHE A 71 -13.36 1.12 17.53
N ASP A 72 -13.20 0.53 16.36
CA ASP A 72 -13.23 -0.90 16.16
C ASP A 72 -11.93 -1.55 16.64
N GLU A 73 -12.05 -2.63 17.41
CA GLU A 73 -10.92 -3.49 17.73
C GLU A 73 -10.58 -4.35 16.50
N VAL A 74 -9.34 -4.24 16.03
CA VAL A 74 -8.83 -4.98 14.86
C VAL A 74 -8.01 -6.19 15.32
N TYR A 75 -7.17 -6.01 16.34
CA TYR A 75 -6.37 -7.09 16.89
C TYR A 75 -6.04 -6.87 18.36
N SER A 76 -6.15 -7.93 19.14
CA SER A 76 -5.55 -8.03 20.47
C SER A 76 -5.19 -9.48 20.80
N PRO A 77 -4.39 -9.72 21.85
CA PRO A 77 -4.05 -11.06 22.26
C PRO A 77 -5.31 -11.84 22.66
N GLY A 78 -5.56 -12.95 21.97
CA GLY A 78 -6.77 -13.77 22.17
C GLY A 78 -8.03 -13.23 21.48
N PHE A 79 -7.91 -12.25 20.59
CA PHE A 79 -9.02 -11.78 19.77
C PHE A 79 -9.56 -12.92 18.89
N GLY A 80 -10.84 -13.25 19.05
CA GLY A 80 -11.53 -14.27 18.28
C GLY A 80 -11.98 -13.69 16.94
N PHE A 81 -11.31 -14.08 15.85
CA PHE A 81 -11.75 -13.78 14.49
C PHE A 81 -12.22 -15.06 13.82
N ASP A 82 -13.46 -15.07 13.32
CA ASP A 82 -13.99 -16.19 12.53
C ASP A 82 -13.47 -16.11 11.09
N PRO A 83 -12.56 -17.00 10.66
CA PRO A 83 -12.03 -16.98 9.30
C PRO A 83 -13.09 -17.30 8.24
N ALA A 84 -14.23 -17.91 8.60
CA ALA A 84 -15.32 -18.17 7.65
C ALA A 84 -15.99 -16.86 7.20
N SER A 85 -16.08 -15.86 8.07
CA SER A 85 -16.59 -14.52 7.74
C SER A 85 -15.76 -13.81 6.66
N ALA A 86 -14.51 -14.24 6.46
CA ALA A 86 -13.61 -13.67 5.47
C ALA A 86 -13.56 -14.43 4.14
N LYS A 87 -14.28 -15.55 4.03
CA LYS A 87 -14.29 -16.39 2.83
C LYS A 87 -15.06 -15.69 1.71
N GLY A 88 -14.41 -15.48 0.55
CA GLY A 88 -14.99 -14.77 -0.59
C GLY A 88 -14.83 -13.24 -0.53
N ILE A 89 -14.36 -12.68 0.59
CA ILE A 89 -14.08 -11.25 0.71
C ILE A 89 -12.99 -10.81 -0.27
N MET A 90 -11.90 -11.59 -0.40
CA MET A 90 -10.84 -11.27 -1.37
C MET A 90 -11.34 -11.32 -2.82
N ASP A 91 -12.25 -12.25 -3.13
CA ASP A 91 -12.80 -12.40 -4.47
C ASP A 91 -13.76 -11.24 -4.79
N GLN A 92 -14.61 -10.86 -3.83
CA GLN A 92 -15.48 -9.66 -3.93
C GLN A 92 -14.65 -8.39 -4.06
N TYR A 93 -13.54 -8.32 -3.33
CA TYR A 93 -12.59 -7.21 -3.41
C TYR A 93 -11.89 -7.12 -4.76
N GLN A 94 -11.40 -8.25 -5.29
CA GLN A 94 -10.84 -8.29 -6.63
C GLN A 94 -11.90 -7.95 -7.69
N ALA A 95 -13.16 -8.37 -7.50
CA ALA A 95 -14.26 -8.04 -8.38
C ALA A 95 -14.68 -6.56 -8.32
N SER A 96 -14.61 -5.89 -7.16
CA SER A 96 -14.90 -4.45 -7.08
C SER A 96 -13.83 -3.62 -7.80
N ILE A 97 -12.56 -4.04 -7.73
CA ILE A 97 -11.45 -3.35 -8.38
C ILE A 97 -11.30 -3.72 -9.87
N PHE A 98 -11.49 -4.99 -10.24
CA PHE A 98 -11.19 -5.52 -11.58
C PHE A 98 -12.38 -6.09 -12.36
N GLY A 99 -13.55 -6.23 -11.73
CA GLY A 99 -14.76 -6.76 -12.36
C GLY A 99 -15.48 -5.70 -13.17
N ASP A 100 -16.20 -6.12 -14.21
CA ASP A 100 -16.88 -5.25 -15.20
C ASP A 100 -18.10 -4.48 -14.66
N GLY A 101 -18.27 -4.37 -13.33
CA GLY A 101 -19.41 -3.72 -12.69
C GLY A 101 -20.64 -4.62 -12.52
N SER A 102 -20.53 -5.92 -12.80
CA SER A 102 -21.58 -6.90 -12.52
C SER A 102 -21.51 -7.37 -11.06
N THR A 103 -22.54 -7.04 -10.29
CA THR A 103 -22.76 -7.48 -8.91
C THR A 103 -22.75 -9.02 -8.84
N VAL A 104 -21.84 -9.58 -8.06
CA VAL A 104 -21.87 -11.01 -7.71
C VAL A 104 -22.89 -11.18 -6.58
N ASP A 105 -23.99 -11.87 -6.86
CA ASP A 105 -25.02 -12.23 -5.88
C ASP A 105 -24.41 -12.94 -4.67
N SER A 106 -24.78 -12.49 -3.47
CA SER A 106 -24.36 -13.08 -2.20
C SER A 106 -25.18 -14.34 -1.87
N PRO A 107 -24.60 -15.39 -1.26
CA PRO A 107 -25.39 -16.37 -0.56
C PRO A 107 -25.86 -15.75 0.76
N THR A 108 -27.17 -15.59 0.91
CA THR A 108 -27.83 -15.17 2.15
C THR A 108 -27.52 -16.19 3.25
N GLY A 109 -26.76 -15.79 4.26
CA GLY A 109 -26.47 -16.58 5.45
C GLY A 109 -26.78 -15.76 6.69
N ASP A 110 -27.92 -16.02 7.30
CA ASP A 110 -28.34 -15.44 8.57
C ASP A 110 -27.24 -15.55 9.63
N ALA A 111 -26.88 -14.44 10.25
CA ALA A 111 -26.04 -14.42 11.44
C ALA A 111 -26.76 -15.15 12.59
N PRO A 112 -26.11 -16.05 13.35
CA PRO A 112 -26.74 -16.65 14.51
C PRO A 112 -26.90 -15.59 15.59
N ALA A 113 -28.13 -15.36 16.03
CA ALA A 113 -28.47 -14.47 17.13
C ALA A 113 -27.80 -14.93 18.45
N PRO A 114 -27.44 -13.99 19.36
CA PRO A 114 -26.95 -14.36 20.68
C PRO A 114 -28.06 -15.05 21.46
N VAL A 115 -27.76 -16.22 21.99
CA VAL A 115 -28.64 -16.96 22.90
C VAL A 115 -28.46 -16.37 24.28
N ASP A 116 -29.45 -15.65 24.80
CA ASP A 116 -29.57 -15.42 26.24
C ASP A 116 -31.02 -15.62 26.69
N GLY A 117 -31.20 -16.62 27.55
CA GLY A 117 -32.45 -16.90 28.21
C GLY A 117 -32.59 -16.09 29.49
N THR A 118 -33.72 -15.42 29.67
CA THR A 118 -34.43 -15.36 30.96
C THR A 118 -35.82 -14.75 30.78
N THR A 119 -36.81 -15.46 31.31
CA THR A 119 -38.24 -15.15 31.34
C THR A 119 -38.61 -14.13 32.43
N GLY A 120 -39.48 -13.16 32.13
CA GLY A 120 -40.29 -12.44 33.14
C GLY A 120 -40.80 -11.06 32.68
N PRO A 121 -42.02 -10.60 33.06
CA PRO A 121 -42.92 -9.96 32.10
C PRO A 121 -43.15 -8.44 32.24
N ALA A 122 -43.49 -7.84 31.09
CA ALA A 122 -44.40 -6.72 30.82
C ALA A 122 -44.62 -5.62 31.88
N ALA A 123 -44.25 -4.38 31.53
CA ALA A 123 -45.01 -3.19 31.90
C ALA A 123 -44.85 -2.11 30.81
N SER A 124 -45.99 -1.73 30.25
CA SER A 124 -46.24 -0.59 29.35
C SER A 124 -46.04 0.76 30.06
N GLY A 125 -45.52 1.75 29.33
CA GLY A 125 -45.49 3.16 29.77
C GLY A 125 -44.95 4.10 28.70
N ASP A 126 -45.78 5.06 28.31
CA ASP A 126 -45.66 6.02 27.21
C ASP A 126 -44.51 7.04 27.35
N GLY A 127 -44.12 7.67 26.22
CA GLY A 127 -43.52 9.00 26.23
C GLY A 127 -42.51 9.27 25.11
N ALA A 128 -42.89 10.12 24.16
CA ALA A 128 -42.17 10.52 22.97
C ALA A 128 -40.88 11.34 23.20
N SER A 129 -39.90 11.20 22.30
CA SER A 129 -39.17 12.33 21.69
C SER A 129 -38.35 11.89 20.49
N ASP A 130 -38.78 12.36 19.31
CA ASP A 130 -38.01 12.90 18.20
C ASP A 130 -36.86 12.06 17.61
N GLY A 131 -37.19 11.44 16.48
CA GLY A 131 -36.24 10.90 15.54
C GLY A 131 -35.49 11.98 14.76
N ILE A 132 -34.20 11.72 14.56
CA ILE A 132 -33.50 12.06 13.32
C ILE A 132 -32.73 10.80 12.94
N SER A 133 -33.39 9.91 12.20
CA SER A 133 -32.78 8.82 11.46
C SER A 133 -32.96 9.14 9.97
N ASP A 134 -32.11 10.02 9.45
CA ASP A 134 -31.97 10.23 8.01
C ASP A 134 -30.49 10.24 7.67
N ALA A 135 -29.93 9.06 7.48
CA ALA A 135 -28.85 8.86 6.53
C ALA A 135 -29.47 8.09 5.35
N PRO A 136 -29.39 8.61 4.12
CA PRO A 136 -30.08 8.04 2.99
C PRO A 136 -29.50 6.65 2.66
N SER A 137 -30.39 5.66 2.63
CA SER A 137 -30.12 4.36 2.01
C SER A 137 -30.04 4.55 0.49
N ASP A 138 -28.87 4.93 -0.01
CA ASP A 138 -28.60 4.86 -1.44
C ASP A 138 -27.96 3.50 -1.76
N GLY A 139 -28.69 2.71 -2.54
CA GLY A 139 -28.31 1.36 -2.90
C GLY A 139 -27.29 1.39 -4.03
N THR A 140 -26.00 1.42 -3.71
CA THR A 140 -24.89 0.98 -4.57
C THR A 140 -23.56 1.10 -3.81
N GLU A 141 -23.19 0.08 -3.03
CA GLU A 141 -21.79 -0.31 -2.82
C GLU A 141 -21.74 -1.53 -1.90
N THR A 142 -21.55 -2.71 -2.50
CA THR A 142 -21.15 -3.92 -1.79
C THR A 142 -19.67 -3.82 -1.42
N ALA A 143 -19.30 -2.76 -0.69
CA ALA A 143 -17.96 -2.53 -0.21
C ALA A 143 -17.70 -3.46 0.99
N VAL A 144 -16.71 -4.34 0.85
CA VAL A 144 -16.21 -5.15 1.95
C VAL A 144 -15.82 -4.22 3.11
N PRO A 145 -16.32 -4.44 4.34
CA PRO A 145 -15.89 -3.64 5.49
C PRO A 145 -14.37 -3.69 5.67
N SER A 146 -13.71 -2.53 5.56
CA SER A 146 -12.25 -2.37 5.66
C SER A 146 -11.66 -3.00 6.93
N ASN A 147 -12.41 -2.96 8.03
CA ASN A 147 -12.04 -3.59 9.31
C ASN A 147 -11.91 -5.12 9.22
N THR A 148 -12.66 -5.79 8.34
CA THR A 148 -12.64 -7.25 8.20
C THR A 148 -11.40 -7.69 7.44
N LEU A 149 -11.00 -6.92 6.42
CA LEU A 149 -9.73 -7.09 5.72
C LEU A 149 -8.54 -6.86 6.67
N ALA A 150 -8.60 -5.82 7.49
CA ALA A 150 -7.58 -5.54 8.51
C ALA A 150 -7.43 -6.72 9.50
N ARG A 151 -8.56 -7.25 10.00
CA ARG A 151 -8.58 -8.41 10.91
C ARG A 151 -8.01 -9.68 10.26
N LEU A 152 -8.37 -9.96 9.01
CA LEU A 152 -7.81 -11.08 8.24
C LEU A 152 -6.28 -10.98 8.13
N VAL A 153 -5.77 -9.79 7.78
CA VAL A 153 -4.33 -9.55 7.65
C VAL A 153 -3.62 -9.77 8.98
N TRP A 154 -4.16 -9.26 10.09
CA TRP A 154 -3.58 -9.49 11.42
C TRP A 154 -3.57 -10.97 11.82
N GLN A 155 -4.65 -11.70 11.51
CA GLN A 155 -4.70 -13.14 11.76
C GLN A 155 -3.63 -13.88 10.94
N GLY A 156 -3.45 -13.52 9.67
CA GLY A 156 -2.38 -14.06 8.82
C GLY A 156 -0.99 -13.74 9.37
N LEU A 157 -0.75 -12.51 9.83
CA LEU A 157 0.53 -12.07 10.40
C LEU A 157 0.90 -12.85 11.66
N VAL A 158 -0.07 -13.15 12.52
CA VAL A 158 0.17 -13.86 13.80
C VAL A 158 0.31 -15.36 13.60
N ASN A 159 -0.52 -15.96 12.75
CA ASN A 159 -0.57 -17.42 12.59
C ASN A 159 0.36 -17.96 11.48
N GLY A 160 1.16 -17.10 10.84
CA GLY A 160 2.11 -17.48 9.79
C GLY A 160 1.50 -17.62 8.39
N GLY A 161 0.22 -17.27 8.20
CA GLY A 161 -0.48 -17.26 6.90
C GLY A 161 -0.38 -15.93 6.14
N ALA A 162 0.43 -14.98 6.61
CA ALA A 162 0.55 -13.65 6.00
C ALA A 162 1.02 -13.70 4.54
N ALA A 163 1.82 -14.70 4.17
CA ALA A 163 2.29 -14.86 2.80
C ALA A 163 1.13 -15.13 1.83
N ASP A 164 0.17 -15.96 2.23
CA ASP A 164 -1.00 -16.31 1.43
C ASP A 164 -1.95 -15.11 1.30
N VAL A 165 -2.25 -14.43 2.42
CA VAL A 165 -3.07 -13.21 2.44
C VAL A 165 -2.44 -12.07 1.62
N THR A 166 -1.11 -11.92 1.67
CA THR A 166 -0.40 -10.88 0.91
C THR A 166 -0.34 -11.18 -0.59
N ARG A 167 -0.26 -12.46 -0.98
CA ARG A 167 -0.19 -12.86 -2.39
C ARG A 167 -1.51 -12.61 -3.10
N ASP A 168 -2.61 -12.91 -2.44
CA ASP A 168 -3.95 -12.82 -3.02
C ASP A 168 -4.53 -11.39 -2.93
N TYR A 169 -3.84 -10.48 -2.22
CA TYR A 169 -4.19 -9.06 -2.17
C TYR A 169 -3.74 -8.30 -3.43
N VAL A 170 -4.51 -7.27 -3.79
CA VAL A 170 -4.31 -6.49 -5.02
C VAL A 170 -3.09 -5.58 -4.95
N PHE A 171 -2.77 -5.06 -3.75
CA PHE A 171 -1.64 -4.17 -3.53
C PHE A 171 -0.46 -4.88 -2.85
N VAL A 172 0.77 -4.40 -3.10
CA VAL A 172 1.97 -4.92 -2.41
C VAL A 172 1.91 -4.53 -0.93
N VAL A 173 1.79 -5.49 0.00
CA VAL A 173 1.69 -5.25 1.46
C VAL A 173 3.01 -5.51 2.20
N GLN A 174 4.13 -5.46 1.49
CA GLN A 174 5.43 -5.75 2.08
C GLN A 174 5.78 -4.74 3.19
N PRO A 175 6.40 -5.19 4.30
CA PRO A 175 6.82 -4.31 5.37
C PRO A 175 7.85 -3.29 4.85
N LEU A 176 7.80 -2.06 5.39
CA LEU A 176 8.72 -1.00 5.02
C LEU A 176 10.16 -1.42 5.31
N THR A 177 11.06 -1.03 4.40
CA THR A 177 12.51 -1.25 4.50
C THR A 177 13.21 0.06 4.17
N ASP A 178 14.48 0.19 4.54
CA ASP A 178 15.27 1.40 4.25
C ASP A 178 15.40 1.68 2.74
N ASP A 179 15.19 0.66 1.89
CA ASP A 179 15.20 0.78 0.43
C ASP A 179 13.81 1.13 -0.15
N ARG A 180 12.74 0.98 0.65
CA ARG A 180 11.35 1.28 0.27
C ARG A 180 10.59 1.91 1.45
N PRO A 181 10.88 3.18 1.80
CA PRO A 181 10.32 3.83 2.99
C PRO A 181 8.91 4.40 2.80
N TYR A 182 8.29 4.22 1.63
CA TYR A 182 7.03 4.89 1.26
C TYR A 182 5.81 3.98 1.42
N PHE A 183 4.75 4.55 2.01
CA PHE A 183 3.47 3.87 2.24
C PHE A 183 2.55 3.84 1.01
N ALA A 184 2.88 4.59 -0.05
CA ALA A 184 2.06 4.68 -1.26
C ALA A 184 1.80 3.30 -1.91
N GLY A 185 0.53 2.99 -2.17
CA GLY A 185 0.12 1.75 -2.84
C GLY A 185 0.71 1.69 -4.25
N TYR A 186 1.60 0.74 -4.50
CA TYR A 186 2.09 0.51 -5.87
C TYR A 186 1.15 -0.49 -6.53
N ILE A 187 0.45 -0.05 -7.58
CA ILE A 187 -0.25 -0.96 -8.50
C ILE A 187 0.81 -1.85 -9.15
N ARG A 188 0.56 -3.15 -9.20
CA ARG A 188 1.48 -4.09 -9.86
C ARG A 188 1.56 -3.72 -11.36
N PRO A 189 2.76 -3.70 -11.97
CA PRO A 189 2.90 -3.30 -13.37
C PRO A 189 2.11 -4.20 -14.35
N ALA A 190 1.81 -5.44 -13.95
CA ALA A 190 0.97 -6.35 -14.73
C ALA A 190 -0.50 -5.91 -14.81
N ASP A 191 -0.99 -5.17 -13.81
CA ASP A 191 -2.39 -4.74 -13.72
C ASP A 191 -2.60 -3.34 -14.35
N LEU A 192 -1.51 -2.66 -14.75
CA LEU A 192 -1.50 -1.33 -15.34
C LEU A 192 -2.39 -1.17 -16.59
N PRO A 193 -2.32 -2.05 -17.62
CA PRO A 193 -3.16 -1.89 -18.81
C PRO A 193 -4.66 -2.02 -18.49
N ARG A 194 -5.00 -2.75 -17.43
CA ARG A 194 -6.39 -2.95 -16.99
C ARG A 194 -6.93 -1.74 -16.21
N THR A 195 -6.05 -1.00 -15.53
CA THR A 195 -6.40 0.24 -14.81
C THR A 195 -6.51 1.48 -15.71
N LEU A 196 -6.00 1.44 -16.95
CA LEU A 196 -6.15 2.56 -17.90
C LEU A 196 -7.60 2.80 -18.32
N ASP A 197 -8.47 1.80 -18.24
CA ASP A 197 -9.90 1.96 -18.60
C ASP A 197 -10.73 2.60 -17.47
N ARG A 198 -10.17 2.72 -16.25
CA ARG A 198 -10.83 3.31 -15.06
C ARG A 198 -9.94 4.36 -14.39
N LEU A 199 -9.60 5.41 -15.14
CA LEU A 199 -8.76 6.51 -14.66
C LEU A 199 -9.38 7.31 -13.49
N ASP A 200 -10.70 7.25 -13.30
CA ASP A 200 -11.40 7.94 -12.22
C ASP A 200 -11.10 7.33 -10.83
N THR A 201 -11.04 6.00 -10.76
CA THR A 201 -10.83 5.23 -9.53
C THR A 201 -9.37 5.29 -9.07
N VAL A 202 -8.43 5.63 -9.97
CA VAL A 202 -6.98 5.70 -9.71
C VAL A 202 -6.53 7.14 -9.40
N GLN A 203 -7.48 8.06 -9.17
CA GLN A 203 -7.18 9.48 -8.96
C GLN A 203 -6.23 9.74 -7.77
N ASP A 204 -6.22 8.86 -6.77
CA ASP A 204 -5.32 8.99 -5.61
C ASP A 204 -3.87 8.57 -5.88
N ASP A 205 -3.58 7.84 -6.97
CA ASP A 205 -2.27 7.24 -7.28
C ASP A 205 -1.56 7.87 -8.52
N TRP A 206 -1.92 9.10 -8.90
CA TRP A 206 -1.38 9.79 -10.08
C TRP A 206 0.16 9.80 -10.15
N GLY A 207 0.85 9.84 -9.01
CA GLY A 207 2.30 9.90 -8.96
C GLY A 207 2.98 8.74 -9.70
N TYR A 208 2.42 7.52 -9.62
CA TYR A 208 2.99 6.36 -10.30
C TYR A 208 2.71 6.38 -11.81
N LEU A 209 1.51 6.78 -12.20
CA LEU A 209 1.16 6.95 -13.62
C LEU A 209 1.98 8.08 -14.27
N LEU A 210 2.22 9.17 -13.54
CA LEU A 210 3.08 10.27 -14.00
C LEU A 210 4.52 9.79 -14.26
N LEU A 211 5.07 8.91 -13.42
CA LEU A 211 6.42 8.35 -13.64
C LEU A 211 6.48 7.57 -14.96
N TRP A 212 5.50 6.71 -15.24
CA TRP A 212 5.44 5.98 -16.51
C TRP A 212 5.16 6.89 -17.71
N ALA A 213 4.26 7.86 -17.57
CA ALA A 213 3.94 8.82 -18.62
C ALA A 213 5.15 9.69 -18.96
N THR A 214 5.86 10.21 -17.95
CA THR A 214 7.08 11.01 -18.16
C THR A 214 8.21 10.18 -18.75
N LEU A 215 8.37 8.92 -18.32
CA LEU A 215 9.31 7.98 -18.96
C LEU A 215 8.96 7.77 -20.45
N ALA A 216 7.68 7.55 -20.78
CA ALA A 216 7.23 7.39 -22.15
C ALA A 216 7.47 8.65 -22.99
N VAL A 217 7.17 9.84 -22.44
CA VAL A 217 7.45 11.13 -23.09
C VAL A 217 8.96 11.33 -23.29
N ALA A 218 9.78 11.00 -22.30
CA ALA A 218 11.25 11.09 -22.42
C ALA A 218 11.79 10.14 -23.50
N CYS A 219 11.31 8.89 -23.55
CA CYS A 219 11.65 7.93 -24.60
C CYS A 219 11.21 8.41 -25.99
N LEU A 220 10.00 8.95 -26.10
CA LEU A 220 9.47 9.49 -27.36
C LEU A 220 10.27 10.71 -27.82
N ALA A 221 10.59 11.64 -26.90
CA ALA A 221 11.42 12.80 -27.19
C ALA A 221 12.85 12.39 -27.60
N ALA A 222 13.44 11.42 -26.92
CA ALA A 222 14.74 10.86 -27.30
C ALA A 222 14.68 10.21 -28.70
N ALA A 223 13.65 9.41 -28.99
CA ALA A 223 13.45 8.83 -30.32
C ALA A 223 13.25 9.93 -31.39
N LEU A 224 12.46 10.96 -31.10
CA LEU A 224 12.21 12.08 -32.02
C LEU A 224 13.47 12.92 -32.27
N LEU A 225 14.39 13.02 -31.31
CA LEU A 225 15.65 13.75 -31.51
C LEU A 225 16.72 12.90 -32.20
N VAL A 226 16.76 11.60 -31.93
CA VAL A 226 17.81 10.70 -32.44
C VAL A 226 17.47 10.11 -33.80
N LEU A 227 16.21 9.72 -34.04
CA LEU A 227 15.80 9.04 -35.28
C LEU A 227 15.89 9.94 -36.54
N PRO A 228 15.48 11.23 -36.53
CA PRO A 228 15.57 12.06 -37.73
C PRO A 228 16.99 12.29 -38.26
N PRO A 229 18.02 12.68 -37.46
CA PRO A 229 19.37 12.80 -37.98
C PRO A 229 19.94 11.44 -38.42
N MET A 230 19.50 10.33 -37.81
CA MET A 230 19.87 8.98 -38.25
C MET A 230 19.29 8.60 -39.62
N VAL A 231 18.04 8.98 -39.91
CA VAL A 231 17.33 8.57 -41.15
C VAL A 231 17.56 9.55 -42.30
N LEU A 232 17.63 10.85 -42.03
CA LEU A 232 17.80 11.91 -43.05
C LEU A 232 19.27 12.28 -43.33
N GLY A 233 20.20 11.92 -42.45
CA GLY A 233 21.65 12.13 -42.61
C GLY A 233 22.24 11.19 -43.66
N GLY A 234 21.93 11.41 -44.93
CA GLY A 234 22.32 10.57 -46.08
C GLY A 234 23.84 10.38 -46.21
N ARG A 235 24.36 9.31 -45.58
CA ARG A 235 25.55 8.49 -45.92
C ARG A 235 25.95 7.51 -44.80
N ALA A 236 25.28 7.51 -43.65
CA ALA A 236 25.41 6.49 -42.62
C ALA A 236 24.12 5.65 -42.57
N GLY A 237 23.89 4.81 -43.59
CA GLY A 237 22.83 3.80 -43.48
C GLY A 237 23.05 2.93 -42.24
N ILE A 238 21.98 2.34 -41.70
CA ILE A 238 22.05 1.34 -40.63
C ILE A 238 22.73 0.08 -41.20
N GLY A 239 24.05 0.11 -41.34
CA GLY A 239 24.88 -1.07 -41.54
C GLY A 239 25.06 -1.77 -40.20
N ARG A 240 25.24 -3.10 -40.19
CA ARG A 240 25.48 -3.90 -38.96
C ARG A 240 26.59 -3.33 -38.06
N GLY A 241 27.55 -2.58 -38.61
CA GLY A 241 28.61 -1.90 -37.85
C GLY A 241 28.16 -0.66 -37.06
N ASN A 242 27.17 0.10 -37.54
CA ASN A 242 26.69 1.32 -36.87
C ASN A 242 25.79 1.01 -35.68
N LEU A 243 25.06 -0.12 -35.73
CA LEU A 243 24.27 -0.59 -34.58
C LEU A 243 25.17 -0.90 -33.37
N ALA A 244 26.35 -1.51 -33.61
CA ALA A 244 27.30 -1.81 -32.54
C ALA A 244 27.81 -0.54 -31.85
N VAL A 245 28.05 0.54 -32.61
CA VAL A 245 28.46 1.85 -32.06
C VAL A 245 27.33 2.49 -31.26
N ILE A 246 26.09 2.43 -31.75
CA ILE A 246 24.91 2.96 -31.03
C ILE A 246 24.70 2.20 -29.71
N VAL A 247 24.74 0.87 -29.76
CA VAL A 247 24.62 0.03 -28.55
C VAL A 247 25.77 0.30 -27.59
N TYR A 248 27.00 0.44 -28.09
CA TYR A 248 28.18 0.76 -27.27
C TYR A 248 28.02 2.10 -26.53
N PHE A 249 27.68 3.18 -27.25
CA PHE A 249 27.44 4.49 -26.63
C PHE A 249 26.22 4.49 -25.70
N GLY A 250 25.16 3.76 -26.06
CA GLY A 250 23.99 3.57 -25.21
C GLY A 250 24.33 2.87 -23.90
N CYS A 251 25.12 1.79 -23.95
CA CYS A 251 25.61 1.09 -22.76
C CYS A 251 26.52 1.98 -21.91
N LEU A 252 27.39 2.80 -22.52
CA LEU A 252 28.21 3.76 -21.79
C LEU A 252 27.36 4.81 -21.06
N GLY A 253 26.39 5.42 -21.74
CA GLY A 253 25.48 6.39 -21.13
C GLY A 253 24.63 5.78 -20.02
N LEU A 254 24.09 4.58 -20.25
CA LEU A 254 23.28 3.86 -19.26
C LEU A 254 24.12 3.44 -18.05
N GLY A 255 25.37 3.01 -18.25
CA GLY A 255 26.31 2.72 -17.17
C GLY A 255 26.65 3.95 -16.35
N TYR A 256 26.99 5.06 -17.01
CA TYR A 256 27.25 6.34 -16.35
C TYR A 256 26.04 6.81 -15.53
N PHE A 257 24.84 6.79 -16.12
CA PHE A 257 23.60 7.15 -15.44
C PHE A 257 23.29 6.24 -14.23
N THR A 258 23.51 4.92 -14.36
CA THR A 258 23.27 3.95 -13.27
C THR A 258 24.18 4.24 -12.08
N VAL A 259 25.47 4.50 -12.34
CA VAL A 259 26.44 4.87 -11.31
C VAL A 259 26.05 6.20 -10.67
N GLU A 260 25.70 7.20 -11.47
CA GLU A 260 25.30 8.52 -10.99
C GLU A 260 24.08 8.45 -10.06
N VAL A 261 22.99 7.81 -10.48
CA VAL A 261 21.77 7.66 -9.66
C VAL A 261 22.05 6.88 -8.38
N GLY A 262 22.88 5.83 -8.43
CA GLY A 262 23.30 5.07 -7.25
C GLY A 262 24.07 5.93 -6.25
N LEU A 263 25.01 6.75 -6.73
CA LEU A 263 25.75 7.69 -5.89
C LEU A 263 24.82 8.74 -5.28
N ILE A 264 23.90 9.32 -6.06
CA ILE A 264 22.94 10.31 -5.54
C ILE A 264 22.11 9.70 -4.41
N SER A 265 21.61 8.47 -4.56
CA SER A 265 20.84 7.78 -3.52
C SER A 265 21.66 7.61 -2.23
N TRP A 266 22.91 7.14 -2.35
CA TRP A 266 23.78 6.94 -1.20
C TRP A 266 24.17 8.27 -0.52
N PHE A 267 24.52 9.29 -1.30
CA PHE A 267 24.83 10.62 -0.78
C PHE A 267 23.62 11.33 -0.18
N THR A 268 22.41 11.10 -0.69
CA THR A 268 21.18 11.64 -0.09
C THR A 268 20.97 11.09 1.31
N ARG A 269 21.29 9.80 1.54
CA ARG A 269 21.26 9.21 2.88
C ARG A 269 22.31 9.84 3.80
N ALA A 270 23.50 10.17 3.29
CA ALA A 270 24.57 10.79 4.07
C ALA A 270 24.35 12.29 4.35
N LEU A 271 23.80 13.06 3.40
CA LEU A 271 23.65 14.51 3.47
C LEU A 271 22.26 14.99 3.90
N THR A 272 21.27 14.08 3.97
CA THR A 272 19.87 14.36 4.33
C THR A 272 19.18 15.40 3.42
N ASN A 273 19.83 15.83 2.34
CA ASN A 273 19.30 16.79 1.37
C ASN A 273 19.56 16.30 -0.06
N PRO A 274 18.52 15.92 -0.83
CA PRO A 274 18.67 15.34 -2.16
C PRO A 274 19.23 16.34 -3.17
N THR A 275 18.93 17.64 -3.05
CA THR A 275 19.40 18.67 -3.97
C THR A 275 20.91 18.89 -3.82
N ILE A 276 21.41 18.90 -2.58
CA ILE A 276 22.84 19.03 -2.29
C ILE A 276 23.58 17.76 -2.72
N ALA A 277 23.02 16.58 -2.47
CA ALA A 277 23.60 15.32 -2.92
C ALA A 277 23.75 15.27 -4.45
N ALA A 278 22.70 15.62 -5.18
CA ALA A 278 22.72 15.63 -6.64
C ALA A 278 23.77 16.60 -7.20
N SER A 279 23.85 17.83 -6.69
CA SER A 279 24.79 18.82 -7.20
C SER A 279 26.26 18.44 -6.97
N ILE A 280 26.58 17.85 -5.81
CA ILE A 280 27.93 17.37 -5.49
C ILE A 280 28.31 16.19 -6.38
N VAL A 281 27.42 15.19 -6.52
CA VAL A 281 27.70 13.99 -7.34
C VAL A 281 27.88 14.35 -8.81
N LEU A 282 26.97 15.17 -9.37
CA LEU A 282 27.05 15.64 -10.75
C LEU A 282 28.36 16.40 -11.01
N SER A 283 28.67 17.37 -10.15
CA SER A 283 29.87 18.19 -10.30
C SER A 283 31.14 17.36 -10.16
N GLY A 284 31.17 16.44 -9.19
CA GLY A 284 32.29 15.53 -8.98
C GLY A 284 32.53 14.62 -10.18
N MET A 285 31.50 13.91 -10.66
CA MET A 285 31.63 13.02 -11.81
C MET A 285 32.04 13.79 -13.08
N LEU A 286 31.51 14.99 -13.32
CA LEU A 286 31.92 15.84 -14.44
C LEU A 286 33.40 16.25 -14.36
N VAL A 287 33.89 16.68 -13.19
CA VAL A 287 35.30 17.07 -13.00
C VAL A 287 36.22 15.87 -13.19
N PHE A 288 35.91 14.72 -12.59
CA PHE A 288 36.73 13.51 -12.74
C PHE A 288 36.69 12.94 -14.16
N SER A 289 35.53 13.02 -14.83
CA SER A 289 35.41 12.62 -16.23
C SER A 289 36.22 13.53 -17.16
N GLY A 290 36.19 14.86 -16.92
CA GLY A 290 37.02 15.82 -17.63
C GLY A 290 38.51 15.61 -17.43
N LEU A 291 38.94 15.36 -16.18
CA LEU A 291 40.34 15.02 -15.86
C LEU A 291 40.77 13.69 -16.50
N GLY A 292 39.90 12.68 -16.46
CA GLY A 292 40.14 11.39 -17.11
C GLY A 292 40.35 11.53 -18.62
N SER A 293 39.53 12.35 -19.28
CA SER A 293 39.67 12.64 -20.72
C SER A 293 40.93 13.44 -21.06
N TRP A 294 41.52 14.17 -20.11
CA TRP A 294 42.77 14.91 -20.35
C TRP A 294 44.01 14.03 -20.23
N VAL A 295 43.94 12.98 -19.41
CA VAL A 295 45.05 12.05 -19.18
C VAL A 295 45.06 10.88 -20.19
N ALA A 296 43.91 10.52 -20.75
CA ALA A 296 43.74 9.46 -21.77
C ALA A 296 44.12 9.92 -23.18
#